data_AF-A0A931H063-F1
#
_entry.id   AF-A0A931H063-F1
#
_cell.length_a   1.000
_cell.length_b   1.000
_cell.length_c   1.000
_cell.angle_alpha   90.00
_cell.angle_beta   90.00
_cell.angle_gamma   90.00
#
_symmetry.space_group_name_H-M   'P 1'
#
loop_
_entity.id
_entity.type
_entity.pdbx_description
1 polymer ?
#
loop_
_entity_poly.entity_id
_entity_poly.type
_entity_poly.pdbx_seq_one_letter_code
_entity_poly.pdbx_strand_id
1 'polypeptide(L)'
;MKKLCCVLLLISALASCKKDKSELLVGRWDFTRLEMPAMYDLIGNIKLAVDNDEIALKRFLLGNKLILRSDSTFDMVMLKQYMHGNWHYDKTSQHLLLDDASGDALDITVRVDSITGTRLIFDIDQFSLNKIVNRHSSADNYYDLLLNKAYCQFYLDLDRDKYNDIKDDPYSIENNKWRIQPSAAESDAQIKDRVLNHLHFWKLLFADGQQFERPFISYNWFDSPLVVASNGVQLDFLYKHDKEWAQNFYDTAQAQRGYEMMDKGFDKKLKFMKTDNKYAKQEDMMKQLIENVDQSAK
;
A
#
# COMPACT_ATOMS: atom_id res chain seq x y z
N MET A 1 61.90 5.10 0.66
CA MET A 1 61.06 4.53 -0.41
C MET A 1 59.98 3.52 0.03
N LYS A 2 59.89 3.06 1.29
CA LYS A 2 58.84 2.11 1.72
C LYS A 2 57.51 2.74 2.19
N LYS A 3 57.44 4.05 2.42
CA LYS A 3 56.21 4.74 2.88
C LYS A 3 55.27 5.21 1.76
N LEU A 4 55.71 5.21 0.50
CA LEU A 4 54.89 5.66 -0.64
C LEU A 4 53.99 4.54 -1.21
N CYS A 5 54.32 3.26 -0.95
CA CYS A 5 53.56 2.11 -1.45
C CYS A 5 52.27 1.85 -0.66
N CYS A 6 52.21 2.19 0.63
CA CYS A 6 50.99 1.99 1.43
C CYS A 6 49.86 2.99 1.08
N VAL A 7 50.18 4.17 0.55
CA VAL A 7 49.16 5.18 0.21
C VAL A 7 48.42 4.80 -1.09
N LEU A 8 49.09 4.14 -2.04
CA LEU A 8 48.48 3.67 -3.29
C LEU A 8 47.53 2.47 -3.11
N LEU A 9 47.77 1.62 -2.10
CA LEU A 9 46.88 0.50 -1.77
C LEU A 9 45.58 0.95 -1.05
N LEU A 10 45.62 2.06 -0.29
CA LEU A 10 44.42 2.61 0.35
C LEU A 10 43.50 3.34 -0.64
N ILE A 11 44.07 3.99 -1.67
CA ILE A 11 43.28 4.70 -2.69
C ILE A 11 42.59 3.71 -3.65
N SER A 12 43.19 2.56 -3.93
CA SER A 12 42.59 1.52 -4.77
C SER A 12 41.47 0.73 -4.08
N ALA A 13 41.49 0.60 -2.75
CA ALA A 13 40.38 0.02 -1.98
C ALA A 13 39.12 0.93 -1.94
N LEU A 14 39.29 2.25 -2.02
CA LEU A 14 38.18 3.21 -2.01
C LEU A 14 37.53 3.40 -3.40
N ALA A 15 38.22 3.07 -4.49
CA ALA A 15 37.70 3.20 -5.85
C ALA A 15 36.84 2.02 -6.33
N SER A 16 36.79 0.91 -5.57
CA SER A 16 36.08 -0.32 -5.97
C SER A 16 34.70 -0.50 -5.35
N CYS A 17 34.23 0.42 -4.49
CA CYS A 17 32.84 0.42 -4.04
C CYS A 17 31.95 1.16 -5.03
N LYS A 18 31.88 0.69 -6.28
CA LYS A 18 30.76 1.05 -7.15
C LYS A 18 29.55 0.36 -6.54
N LYS A 19 28.75 1.13 -5.77
CA LYS A 19 27.46 0.67 -5.26
C LYS A 19 26.71 0.01 -6.40
N ASP A 20 26.20 -1.19 -6.13
CA ASP A 20 25.39 -1.87 -7.10
C ASP A 20 24.19 -0.98 -7.43
N LYS A 21 23.83 -0.83 -8.72
CA LYS A 21 22.64 -0.07 -9.10
C LYS A 21 21.37 -0.67 -8.48
N SER A 22 21.35 -1.95 -8.13
CA SER A 22 20.26 -2.56 -7.37
C SER A 22 20.13 -2.01 -5.95
N GLU A 23 21.24 -1.59 -5.30
CA GLU A 23 21.18 -0.90 -4.00
C GLU A 23 20.48 0.46 -4.09
N LEU A 24 20.43 1.08 -5.29
CA LEU A 24 19.70 2.32 -5.51
C LEU A 24 18.19 2.12 -5.58
N LEU A 25 17.73 0.89 -5.86
CA LEU A 25 16.31 0.55 -5.92
C LEU A 25 15.75 0.26 -4.53
N VAL A 26 16.58 -0.22 -3.60
CA VAL A 26 16.17 -0.48 -2.21
C VAL A 26 15.66 0.80 -1.58
N GLY A 27 14.39 0.81 -1.20
CA GLY A 27 13.73 2.01 -0.73
C GLY A 27 12.22 1.90 -0.71
N ARG A 28 11.59 3.00 -0.33
CA ARG A 28 10.15 3.21 -0.38
C ARG A 28 9.89 4.20 -1.50
N TRP A 29 8.86 3.97 -2.29
CA TRP A 29 8.60 4.71 -3.51
C TRP A 29 7.12 5.05 -3.58
N ASP A 30 6.81 6.34 -3.59
CA ASP A 30 5.45 6.87 -3.69
C ASP A 30 5.08 7.06 -5.15
N PHE A 31 3.89 6.62 -5.53
CA PHE A 31 3.35 6.90 -6.86
C PHE A 31 2.92 8.38 -6.92
N THR A 32 3.63 9.19 -7.71
CA THR A 32 3.40 10.64 -7.74
C THR A 32 2.84 11.16 -9.05
N ARG A 33 2.98 10.40 -10.16
CA ARG A 33 2.42 10.76 -11.47
C ARG A 33 2.00 9.52 -12.25
N LEU A 34 1.07 9.74 -13.18
CA LEU A 34 0.55 8.76 -14.12
C LEU A 34 0.50 9.36 -15.52
N GLU A 35 0.92 8.58 -16.51
CA GLU A 35 0.74 8.88 -17.93
C GLU A 35 0.13 7.70 -18.67
N MET A 36 -0.91 7.97 -19.47
CA MET A 36 -1.57 6.96 -20.29
C MET A 36 -2.37 7.62 -21.43
N PRO A 37 -2.77 6.85 -22.46
CA PRO A 37 -3.72 7.33 -23.46
C PRO A 37 -5.05 7.78 -22.84
N ALA A 38 -5.59 8.89 -23.36
CA ALA A 38 -6.84 9.51 -22.89
C ALA A 38 -6.80 9.92 -21.39
N MET A 39 -5.68 10.48 -20.95
CA MET A 39 -5.52 10.98 -19.58
C MET A 39 -6.60 12.01 -19.17
N TYR A 40 -7.10 12.81 -20.13
CA TYR A 40 -8.15 13.80 -19.89
C TYR A 40 -9.47 13.17 -19.43
N ASP A 41 -9.81 11.96 -19.90
CA ASP A 41 -11.01 11.24 -19.48
C ASP A 41 -10.89 10.80 -18.02
N LEU A 42 -9.73 10.24 -17.63
CA LEU A 42 -9.48 9.86 -16.24
C LEU A 42 -9.56 11.09 -15.33
N ILE A 43 -8.82 12.15 -15.67
CA ILE A 43 -8.80 13.39 -14.90
C ILE A 43 -10.22 13.95 -14.75
N GLY A 44 -11.00 14.00 -15.83
CA GLY A 44 -12.38 14.49 -15.80
C GLY A 44 -13.29 13.75 -14.82
N ASN A 45 -13.07 12.44 -14.62
CA ASN A 45 -13.87 11.61 -13.71
C ASN A 45 -13.38 11.66 -12.24
N ILE A 46 -12.07 11.78 -12.00
CA ILE A 46 -11.51 11.77 -10.63
C ILE A 46 -11.45 13.17 -9.99
N LYS A 47 -11.66 14.22 -10.78
CA LYS A 47 -11.53 15.62 -10.36
C LYS A 47 -12.77 16.08 -9.59
N LEU A 48 -12.58 16.62 -8.39
CA LEU A 48 -13.63 17.33 -7.67
C LEU A 48 -13.67 18.79 -8.13
N ALA A 49 -14.79 19.47 -7.90
CA ALA A 49 -15.04 20.83 -8.39
C ALA A 49 -13.97 21.87 -8.01
N VAL A 50 -13.25 21.65 -6.90
CA VAL A 50 -12.22 22.57 -6.39
C VAL A 50 -10.79 22.20 -6.80
N ASP A 51 -10.58 21.03 -7.37
CA ASP A 51 -9.24 20.57 -7.70
C ASP A 51 -8.77 21.14 -9.05
N ASN A 52 -7.46 21.30 -9.19
CA ASN A 52 -6.83 21.28 -10.50
C ASN A 52 -6.44 19.84 -10.87
N ASP A 53 -6.00 19.64 -12.11
CA ASP A 53 -5.69 18.32 -12.66
C ASP A 53 -4.57 17.61 -11.87
N GLU A 54 -3.56 18.37 -11.43
CA GLU A 54 -2.43 17.85 -10.63
C GLU A 54 -2.88 17.36 -9.24
N ILE A 55 -3.72 18.13 -8.56
CA ILE A 55 -4.28 17.79 -7.24
C ILE A 55 -5.16 16.55 -7.35
N ALA A 56 -6.03 16.50 -8.36
CA ALA A 56 -6.91 15.35 -8.60
C ALA A 56 -6.08 14.07 -8.80
N LEU A 57 -5.04 14.13 -9.63
CA LEU A 57 -4.17 12.99 -9.87
C LEU A 57 -3.35 12.60 -8.63
N LYS A 58 -2.80 13.59 -7.92
CA LYS A 58 -2.06 13.35 -6.67
C LYS A 58 -2.93 12.64 -5.64
N ARG A 59 -4.20 13.03 -5.50
CA ARG A 59 -5.16 12.35 -4.61
C ARG A 59 -5.48 10.94 -5.06
N PHE A 60 -5.64 10.72 -6.36
CA PHE A 60 -5.89 9.39 -6.92
C PHE A 60 -4.73 8.42 -6.63
N LEU A 61 -3.49 8.90 -6.72
CA LEU A 61 -2.29 8.10 -6.45
C LEU A 61 -1.88 8.05 -4.97
N LEU A 62 -2.47 8.89 -4.11
CA LEU A 62 -2.08 9.00 -2.71
C LEU A 62 -2.27 7.68 -1.96
N GLY A 63 -1.18 7.20 -1.35
CA GLY A 63 -1.15 5.96 -0.55
C GLY A 63 -0.77 4.71 -1.36
N ASN A 64 -0.73 4.79 -2.70
CA ASN A 64 -0.09 3.76 -3.51
C ASN A 64 1.42 3.84 -3.26
N LYS A 65 2.06 2.69 -3.03
CA LYS A 65 3.44 2.61 -2.58
C LYS A 65 4.09 1.32 -3.05
N LEU A 66 5.37 1.40 -3.40
CA LEU A 66 6.24 0.25 -3.60
C LEU A 66 7.38 0.30 -2.59
N ILE A 67 7.65 -0.80 -1.93
CA ILE A 67 8.74 -0.94 -0.97
C ILE A 67 9.63 -2.08 -1.45
N LEU A 68 10.85 -1.78 -1.86
CA LEU A 68 11.87 -2.76 -2.24
C LEU A 68 12.86 -2.88 -1.08
N ARG A 69 12.96 -4.05 -0.46
CA ARG A 69 13.83 -4.29 0.70
C ARG A 69 15.18 -4.87 0.29
N SER A 70 16.17 -4.67 1.15
CA SER A 70 17.54 -5.15 0.95
C SER A 70 17.67 -6.69 0.95
N ASP A 71 16.69 -7.40 1.50
CA ASP A 71 16.62 -8.86 1.50
C ASP A 71 15.95 -9.43 0.23
N SER A 72 15.75 -8.60 -0.80
CA SER A 72 15.07 -8.95 -2.06
C SER A 72 13.57 -9.25 -1.91
N THR A 73 12.93 -8.87 -0.80
CA THR A 73 11.48 -8.90 -0.68
C THR A 73 10.86 -7.54 -1.05
N PHE A 74 9.59 -7.54 -1.46
CA PHE A 74 8.85 -6.30 -1.72
C PHE A 74 7.46 -6.29 -1.08
N ASP A 75 6.95 -5.09 -0.83
CA ASP A 75 5.52 -4.84 -0.63
C ASP A 75 5.05 -3.80 -1.65
N MET A 76 3.91 -4.05 -2.27
CA MET A 76 3.30 -3.11 -3.19
C MET A 76 1.83 -2.93 -2.85
N VAL A 77 1.44 -1.67 -2.71
CA VAL A 77 0.06 -1.23 -2.65
C VAL A 77 -0.21 -0.43 -3.90
N MET A 78 -1.12 -0.93 -4.74
CA MET A 78 -1.44 -0.28 -6.00
C MET A 78 -2.90 -0.53 -6.37
N LEU A 79 -3.68 0.54 -6.56
CA LEU A 79 -5.07 0.49 -7.04
C LEU A 79 -5.94 -0.50 -6.24
N LYS A 80 -5.93 -0.37 -4.90
CA LYS A 80 -6.62 -1.27 -3.96
C LYS A 80 -6.07 -2.70 -3.85
N GLN A 81 -5.12 -3.09 -4.70
CA GLN A 81 -4.38 -4.34 -4.51
C GLN A 81 -3.25 -4.19 -3.50
N TYR A 82 -3.02 -5.27 -2.79
CA TYR A 82 -1.80 -5.49 -2.02
C TYR A 82 -1.09 -6.74 -2.53
N MET A 83 0.20 -6.61 -2.72
CA MET A 83 1.07 -7.66 -3.25
C MET A 83 2.35 -7.71 -2.45
N HIS A 84 2.88 -8.91 -2.30
CA HIS A 84 4.09 -9.16 -1.54
C HIS A 84 4.82 -10.35 -2.13
N GLY A 85 6.14 -10.27 -2.19
CA GLY A 85 6.93 -11.40 -2.64
C GLY A 85 8.38 -11.04 -2.81
N ASN A 86 9.02 -11.58 -3.84
CA ASN A 86 10.43 -11.35 -4.13
C ASN A 86 10.61 -10.45 -5.34
N TRP A 87 11.69 -9.68 -5.37
CA TRP A 87 12.04 -8.87 -6.53
C TRP A 87 13.45 -9.18 -7.02
N HIS A 88 13.64 -9.02 -8.33
CA HIS A 88 14.92 -9.16 -8.99
C HIS A 88 15.13 -8.06 -10.02
N TYR A 89 16.31 -7.43 -10.03
CA TYR A 89 16.65 -6.40 -11.00
C TYR A 89 17.73 -6.87 -11.96
N ASP A 90 17.38 -7.02 -13.24
CA ASP A 90 18.34 -7.26 -14.31
C ASP A 90 18.92 -5.93 -14.81
N LYS A 91 20.20 -5.72 -14.54
CA LYS A 91 20.93 -4.51 -14.93
C LYS A 91 21.11 -4.35 -16.43
N THR A 92 21.10 -5.46 -17.18
CA THR A 92 21.37 -5.48 -18.62
C THR A 92 20.16 -4.97 -19.38
N SER A 93 18.99 -5.51 -19.05
CA SER A 93 17.71 -5.09 -19.60
C SER A 93 17.12 -3.86 -18.90
N GLN A 94 17.60 -3.54 -17.69
CA GLN A 94 16.97 -2.56 -16.80
C GLN A 94 15.51 -2.95 -16.47
N HIS A 95 15.28 -4.22 -16.18
CA HIS A 95 13.96 -4.75 -15.80
C HIS A 95 13.93 -5.12 -14.31
N LEU A 96 12.80 -4.82 -13.66
CA LEU A 96 12.52 -5.23 -12.27
C LEU A 96 11.38 -6.26 -12.29
N LEU A 97 11.72 -7.51 -12.03
CA LEU A 97 10.73 -8.58 -11.90
C LEU A 97 10.16 -8.59 -10.49
N LEU A 98 8.84 -8.64 -10.35
CA LEU A 98 8.12 -8.78 -9.08
C LEU A 98 7.37 -10.11 -9.06
N ASP A 99 7.89 -11.06 -8.30
CA ASP A 99 7.31 -12.39 -8.13
C ASP A 99 6.38 -12.40 -6.91
N ASP A 100 5.06 -12.31 -7.13
CA ASP A 100 4.06 -12.31 -6.04
C ASP A 100 3.99 -13.68 -5.35
N ALA A 101 3.84 -13.66 -4.03
CA ALA A 101 3.77 -14.86 -3.21
C ALA A 101 2.51 -15.71 -3.49
N SER A 102 1.47 -15.13 -4.10
CA SER A 102 0.27 -15.88 -4.54
C SER A 102 0.53 -16.80 -5.74
N GLY A 103 1.72 -16.72 -6.36
CA GLY A 103 2.08 -17.45 -7.57
C GLY A 103 1.76 -16.68 -8.86
N ASP A 104 1.15 -15.50 -8.73
CA ASP A 104 0.92 -14.58 -9.83
C ASP A 104 2.17 -13.75 -10.14
N ALA A 105 2.91 -14.07 -11.19
CA ALA A 105 3.95 -13.14 -11.65
C ALA A 105 3.32 -11.83 -12.17
N LEU A 106 3.91 -10.69 -11.79
CA LEU A 106 3.73 -9.42 -12.49
C LEU A 106 5.06 -9.07 -13.15
N ASP A 107 5.08 -9.15 -14.47
CA ASP A 107 6.20 -8.65 -15.25
C ASP A 107 6.00 -7.15 -15.43
N ILE A 108 6.81 -6.36 -14.72
CA ILE A 108 6.76 -4.89 -14.77
C ILE A 108 8.11 -4.40 -15.24
N THR A 109 8.11 -3.51 -16.24
CA THR A 109 9.36 -2.87 -16.66
C THR A 109 9.58 -1.63 -15.80
N VAL A 110 10.69 -1.60 -15.07
CA VAL A 110 11.03 -0.47 -14.20
C VAL A 110 12.33 0.16 -14.63
N ARG A 111 12.26 1.42 -15.03
CA ARG A 111 13.42 2.20 -15.45
C ARG A 111 13.74 3.24 -14.39
N VAL A 112 15.00 3.37 -14.02
CA VAL A 112 15.47 4.52 -13.24
C VAL A 112 15.56 5.70 -14.19
N ASP A 113 14.93 6.82 -13.86
CA ASP A 113 15.05 8.05 -14.64
C ASP A 113 16.53 8.43 -14.77
N SER A 114 17.04 8.37 -16.00
CA SER A 114 18.45 8.66 -16.30
C SER A 114 18.84 10.11 -16.08
N ILE A 115 17.87 11.02 -16.00
CA ILE A 115 18.11 12.46 -15.84
C ILE A 115 18.36 12.77 -14.36
N THR A 116 17.44 12.35 -13.48
CA THR A 116 17.49 12.68 -12.06
C THR A 116 18.20 11.61 -11.23
N GLY A 117 18.12 10.34 -11.64
CA GLY A 117 18.60 9.20 -10.87
C GLY A 117 17.84 8.97 -9.55
N THR A 118 16.74 9.71 -9.31
CA THR A 118 16.00 9.71 -8.03
C THR A 118 14.53 9.34 -8.19
N ARG A 119 14.14 8.93 -9.40
CA ARG A 119 12.76 8.59 -9.76
C ARG A 119 12.74 7.25 -10.48
N LEU A 120 11.76 6.42 -10.16
CA LEU A 120 11.45 5.22 -10.92
C LEU A 120 10.32 5.51 -11.91
N ILE A 121 10.41 4.93 -13.09
CA ILE A 121 9.38 4.92 -14.12
C ILE A 121 8.92 3.47 -14.23
N PHE A 122 7.68 3.23 -13.85
CA PHE A 122 6.98 1.96 -13.85
C PHE A 122 6.15 1.87 -15.12
N ASP A 123 6.67 1.16 -16.12
CA ASP A 123 5.95 0.85 -17.35
C ASP A 123 5.21 -0.46 -17.16
N ILE A 124 3.88 -0.38 -17.17
CA ILE A 124 3.02 -1.55 -17.10
C ILE A 124 2.31 -1.75 -18.43
N ASP A 125 2.43 -2.96 -18.97
CA ASP A 125 1.72 -3.35 -20.18
C ASP A 125 0.23 -3.57 -19.90
N GLN A 126 -0.56 -3.65 -20.98
CA GLN A 126 -2.02 -3.82 -20.89
C GLN A 126 -2.45 -5.08 -20.13
N PHE A 127 -1.75 -6.21 -20.30
CA PHE A 127 -2.11 -7.48 -19.66
C PHE A 127 -1.87 -7.40 -18.15
N SER A 128 -0.68 -6.94 -17.75
CA SER A 128 -0.32 -6.74 -16.34
C SER A 128 -1.22 -5.71 -15.67
N LEU A 129 -1.53 -4.60 -16.36
CA LEU A 129 -2.45 -3.57 -15.86
C LEU A 129 -3.87 -4.11 -15.67
N ASN A 130 -4.39 -4.82 -16.67
CA ASN A 130 -5.72 -5.44 -16.58
C ASN A 130 -5.78 -6.43 -15.41
N LYS A 131 -4.71 -7.17 -15.13
CA LYS A 131 -4.64 -8.09 -13.96
C LYS A 131 -4.77 -7.35 -12.63
N ILE A 132 -4.09 -6.21 -12.47
CA ILE A 132 -4.17 -5.36 -11.27
C ILE A 132 -5.54 -4.67 -11.17
N VAL A 133 -6.08 -4.19 -12.28
CA VAL A 133 -7.29 -3.38 -12.28
C VAL A 133 -8.55 -4.24 -12.12
N ASN A 134 -8.65 -5.37 -12.82
CA ASN A 134 -9.88 -6.16 -12.91
C ASN A 134 -10.39 -6.67 -11.55
N ARG A 135 -9.51 -6.91 -10.57
CA ARG A 135 -9.94 -7.40 -9.25
C ARG A 135 -10.77 -6.36 -8.51
N HIS A 136 -10.37 -5.09 -8.57
CA HIS A 136 -11.00 -4.02 -7.80
C HIS A 136 -11.79 -3.02 -8.65
N SER A 137 -11.82 -3.12 -9.98
CA SER A 137 -12.57 -2.18 -10.80
C SER A 137 -14.05 -2.17 -10.39
N SER A 138 -14.54 -0.99 -10.04
CA SER A 138 -15.95 -0.70 -9.80
C SER A 138 -16.29 0.66 -10.41
N ALA A 139 -17.58 0.93 -10.62
CA ALA A 139 -18.03 2.20 -11.17
C ALA A 139 -17.61 3.41 -10.30
N ASP A 140 -17.38 3.19 -9.00
CA ASP A 140 -17.12 4.25 -8.03
C ASP A 140 -15.64 4.63 -7.88
N ASN A 141 -14.72 3.80 -8.39
CA ASN A 141 -13.27 4.06 -8.26
C ASN A 141 -12.59 4.44 -9.58
N TYR A 142 -13.30 4.39 -10.70
CA TYR A 142 -12.83 4.77 -12.03
C TYR A 142 -11.61 3.98 -12.51
N TYR A 143 -11.28 2.85 -11.87
CA TYR A 143 -10.15 2.02 -12.30
C TYR A 143 -10.45 1.33 -13.63
N ASP A 144 -11.71 1.14 -13.99
CA ASP A 144 -12.13 0.68 -15.32
C ASP A 144 -11.59 1.58 -16.44
N LEU A 145 -11.36 2.87 -16.18
CA LEU A 145 -10.72 3.78 -17.13
C LEU A 145 -9.24 3.47 -17.37
N LEU A 146 -8.61 2.60 -16.57
CA LEU A 146 -7.25 2.10 -16.79
C LEU A 146 -7.26 0.81 -17.64
N LEU A 147 -8.42 0.18 -17.85
CA LEU A 147 -8.51 -1.06 -18.62
C LEU A 147 -8.23 -0.81 -20.10
N ASN A 148 -7.57 -1.79 -20.72
CA ASN A 148 -7.30 -1.82 -22.15
C ASN A 148 -6.50 -0.63 -22.68
N LYS A 149 -5.74 0.05 -21.81
CA LYS A 149 -4.79 1.08 -22.22
C LYS A 149 -3.57 0.40 -22.83
N ALA A 150 -3.17 0.88 -24.00
CA ALA A 150 -2.01 0.35 -24.73
C ALA A 150 -0.71 0.45 -23.91
N TYR A 151 -0.63 1.44 -23.02
CA TYR A 151 0.42 1.58 -22.02
C TYR A 151 -0.09 2.39 -20.84
N CYS A 152 0.58 2.24 -19.71
CA CYS A 152 0.39 3.05 -18.52
C CYS A 152 1.75 3.21 -17.82
N GLN A 153 2.16 4.45 -17.58
CA GLN A 153 3.43 4.77 -16.95
C GLN A 153 3.16 5.43 -15.60
N PHE A 154 3.64 4.82 -14.54
CA PHE A 154 3.65 5.42 -13.22
C PHE A 154 5.03 5.99 -12.94
N TYR A 155 5.08 7.17 -12.33
CA TYR A 155 6.34 7.74 -11.85
C TYR A 155 6.32 7.67 -10.34
N LEU A 156 7.42 7.15 -9.79
CA LEU A 156 7.57 6.98 -8.36
C LEU A 156 8.74 7.82 -7.85
N ASP A 157 8.47 8.62 -6.82
CA ASP A 157 9.49 9.40 -6.13
C ASP A 157 9.88 8.69 -4.83
N LEU A 158 11.15 8.86 -4.41
CA LEU A 158 11.67 8.25 -3.20
C LEU A 158 10.94 8.79 -1.95
N ASP A 159 10.24 7.90 -1.26
CA ASP A 159 9.68 8.14 0.07
C ASP A 159 10.79 8.06 1.12
N ARG A 160 10.95 9.16 1.85
CA ARG A 160 12.01 9.33 2.85
C ARG A 160 11.60 8.88 4.24
N ASP A 161 10.34 8.51 4.44
CA ASP A 161 9.83 8.04 5.72
C ASP A 161 10.57 6.77 6.14
N LYS A 162 10.89 6.69 7.44
CA LYS A 162 11.63 5.59 8.04
C LYS A 162 10.91 5.13 9.31
N TYR A 163 10.78 3.82 9.42
CA TYR A 163 10.28 3.15 10.62
C TYR A 163 11.45 2.44 11.29
N ASN A 164 11.48 2.49 12.62
CA ASN A 164 12.52 1.83 13.39
C ASN A 164 12.35 0.30 13.38
N ASP A 165 11.10 -0.15 13.23
CA ASP A 165 10.71 -1.56 13.25
C ASP A 165 9.65 -1.79 12.16
N ILE A 166 9.71 -2.95 11.49
CA ILE A 166 8.77 -3.33 10.43
C ILE A 166 7.33 -3.47 10.95
N LYS A 167 7.17 -3.77 12.25
CA LYS A 167 5.85 -3.85 12.90
C LYS A 167 5.15 -2.48 12.97
N ASP A 168 5.91 -1.38 12.91
CA ASP A 168 5.37 -0.02 12.97
C ASP A 168 5.05 0.51 11.55
N ASP A 169 5.48 -0.18 10.49
CA ASP A 169 5.22 0.18 9.10
C ASP A 169 3.84 -0.31 8.65
N PRO A 170 2.86 0.57 8.40
CA PRO A 170 1.52 0.14 8.00
C PRO A 170 1.48 -0.54 6.63
N TYR A 171 2.55 -0.46 5.83
CA TYR A 171 2.63 -1.06 4.50
C TYR A 171 3.36 -2.41 4.49
N SER A 172 3.82 -2.89 5.65
CA SER A 172 4.50 -4.18 5.76
C SER A 172 3.53 -5.35 5.60
N ILE A 173 4.08 -6.48 5.15
CA ILE A 173 3.37 -7.76 5.10
C ILE A 173 2.74 -8.17 6.41
N GLU A 174 3.40 -7.94 7.54
CA GLU A 174 2.85 -8.29 8.84
C GLU A 174 1.56 -7.52 9.15
N ASN A 175 1.47 -6.28 8.69
CA ASN A 175 0.34 -5.39 8.91
C ASN A 175 -0.72 -5.44 7.78
N ASN A 176 -0.48 -6.18 6.70
CA ASN A 176 -1.41 -6.33 5.58
C ASN A 176 -1.84 -7.78 5.33
N LYS A 177 -1.56 -8.72 6.26
CA LYS A 177 -1.99 -10.13 6.14
C LYS A 177 -3.49 -10.27 5.92
N TRP A 178 -4.28 -9.35 6.46
CA TRP A 178 -5.72 -9.33 6.29
C TRP A 178 -6.16 -9.24 4.82
N ARG A 179 -5.33 -8.67 3.94
CA ARG A 179 -5.59 -8.52 2.49
C ARG A 179 -5.22 -9.75 1.68
N ILE A 180 -4.55 -10.72 2.28
CA ILE A 180 -4.12 -11.95 1.60
C ILE A 180 -5.21 -12.99 1.78
N GLN A 181 -5.83 -13.35 0.66
CA GLN A 181 -6.87 -14.37 0.64
C GLN A 181 -6.31 -15.72 1.15
N PRO A 182 -6.93 -16.34 2.15
CA PRO A 182 -6.50 -17.66 2.63
C PRO A 182 -6.79 -18.73 1.56
N SER A 183 -5.90 -19.72 1.44
CA SER A 183 -6.06 -20.83 0.49
C SER A 183 -7.04 -21.92 0.96
N ALA A 184 -7.48 -21.86 2.21
CA ALA A 184 -8.41 -22.79 2.83
C ALA A 184 -9.32 -22.05 3.82
N ALA A 185 -10.46 -22.66 4.15
CA ALA A 185 -11.40 -22.13 5.13
C ALA A 185 -10.73 -21.91 6.49
N GLU A 186 -10.89 -20.70 7.05
CA GLU A 186 -10.40 -20.31 8.36
C GLU A 186 -11.36 -20.72 9.48
N SER A 187 -10.82 -21.01 10.67
CA SER A 187 -11.59 -21.13 11.92
C SER A 187 -12.03 -19.75 12.41
N ASP A 188 -13.01 -19.69 13.32
CA ASP A 188 -13.47 -18.41 13.90
C ASP A 188 -12.33 -17.64 14.60
N ALA A 189 -11.37 -18.34 15.20
CA ALA A 189 -10.18 -17.72 15.78
C ALA A 189 -9.28 -17.06 14.71
N GLN A 190 -9.06 -17.73 13.57
CA GLN A 190 -8.30 -17.18 12.45
C GLN A 190 -9.02 -16.00 11.77
N ILE A 191 -10.35 -16.08 11.60
CA ILE A 191 -11.17 -14.97 11.10
C ILE A 191 -11.05 -13.76 12.05
N LYS A 192 -11.08 -14.00 13.37
CA LYS A 192 -10.87 -12.95 14.36
C LYS A 192 -9.48 -12.32 14.24
N ASP A 193 -8.43 -13.12 14.13
CA ASP A 193 -7.05 -12.62 13.97
C ASP A 193 -6.92 -11.77 12.69
N ARG A 194 -7.60 -12.15 11.61
CA ARG A 194 -7.69 -11.37 10.36
C ARG A 194 -8.37 -10.03 10.57
N VAL A 195 -9.52 -10.01 11.26
CA VAL A 195 -10.23 -8.76 11.62
C VAL A 195 -9.34 -7.87 12.49
N LEU A 196 -8.67 -8.42 13.49
CA LEU A 196 -7.74 -7.68 14.35
C LEU A 196 -6.55 -7.13 13.56
N ASN A 197 -6.02 -7.88 12.59
CA ASN A 197 -4.95 -7.40 11.71
C ASN A 197 -5.40 -6.20 10.86
N HIS A 198 -6.63 -6.22 10.32
CA HIS A 198 -7.23 -5.08 9.62
C HIS A 198 -7.38 -3.85 10.54
N LEU A 199 -7.83 -4.02 11.79
CA LEU A 199 -7.96 -2.92 12.74
C LEU A 199 -6.59 -2.37 13.19
N HIS A 200 -5.60 -3.25 13.34
CA HIS A 200 -4.23 -2.86 13.64
C HIS A 200 -3.62 -2.03 12.51
N PHE A 201 -3.87 -2.40 11.26
CA PHE A 201 -3.49 -1.62 10.09
C PHE A 201 -4.05 -0.20 10.14
N TRP A 202 -5.36 -0.03 10.40
CA TRP A 202 -5.97 1.29 10.56
C TRP A 202 -5.30 2.12 11.66
N LYS A 203 -5.04 1.50 12.82
CA LYS A 203 -4.33 2.15 13.93
C LYS A 203 -2.95 2.65 13.47
N LEU A 204 -2.19 1.83 12.76
CA LEU A 204 -0.86 2.19 12.26
C LEU A 204 -0.90 3.28 11.19
N LEU A 205 -1.92 3.32 10.33
CA LEU A 205 -2.11 4.43 9.40
C LEU A 205 -2.28 5.77 10.12
N PHE A 206 -3.04 5.82 11.21
CA PHE A 206 -3.20 7.04 11.99
C PHE A 206 -1.93 7.41 12.75
N ALA A 207 -1.23 6.44 13.33
CA ALA A 207 0.07 6.66 13.94
C ALA A 207 1.08 7.23 12.93
N ASP A 208 1.10 6.70 11.70
CA ASP A 208 1.91 7.17 10.58
C ASP A 208 1.58 8.63 10.20
N GLY A 209 0.29 8.96 10.08
CA GLY A 209 -0.13 10.34 9.82
C GLY A 209 0.28 11.32 10.92
N GLN A 210 0.30 10.88 12.18
CA GLN A 210 0.80 11.68 13.30
C GLN A 210 2.32 11.81 13.27
N GLN A 211 3.04 10.71 13.10
CA GLN A 211 4.51 10.65 13.14
C GLN A 211 5.14 11.52 12.04
N PHE A 212 4.58 11.49 10.83
CA PHE A 212 5.10 12.23 9.68
C PHE A 212 4.29 13.49 9.35
N GLU A 213 3.48 13.96 10.30
CA GLU A 213 2.68 15.21 10.19
C GLU A 213 1.90 15.31 8.88
N ARG A 214 1.31 14.20 8.42
CA ARG A 214 0.67 14.16 7.12
C ARG A 214 -0.54 15.09 7.09
N PRO A 215 -0.68 15.98 6.09
CA PRO A 215 -1.85 16.85 6.01
C PRO A 215 -3.15 16.03 5.85
N PHE A 216 -3.05 14.89 5.17
CA PHE A 216 -4.15 13.98 4.88
C PHE A 216 -3.65 12.54 4.77
N ILE A 217 -4.43 11.59 5.30
CA ILE A 217 -4.28 10.15 5.03
C ILE A 217 -5.41 9.78 4.07
N SER A 218 -5.04 9.18 2.94
CA SER A 218 -6.02 8.58 2.05
C SER A 218 -6.36 7.16 2.51
N TYR A 219 -7.62 6.78 2.37
CA TYR A 219 -8.11 5.41 2.57
C TYR A 219 -8.88 4.92 1.34
N ASN A 220 -8.62 5.52 0.17
CA ASN A 220 -9.19 5.10 -1.12
C ASN A 220 -8.40 3.96 -1.80
N TRP A 221 -7.24 3.59 -1.26
CA TRP A 221 -6.32 2.59 -1.82
C TRP A 221 -6.42 1.23 -1.14
N PHE A 222 -7.41 1.04 -0.28
CA PHE A 222 -7.81 -0.27 0.25
C PHE A 222 -9.32 -0.23 0.51
N ASP A 223 -9.95 -1.40 0.58
CA ASP A 223 -11.38 -1.52 0.84
C ASP A 223 -11.64 -1.95 2.28
N SER A 224 -12.60 -1.30 2.92
CA SER A 224 -12.90 -1.52 4.33
C SER A 224 -14.35 -1.12 4.61
N PRO A 225 -15.12 -1.94 5.35
CA PRO A 225 -16.44 -1.54 5.82
C PRO A 225 -16.36 -0.45 6.90
N LEU A 226 -15.20 -0.20 7.49
CA LEU A 226 -15.01 0.94 8.40
C LEU A 226 -14.97 2.25 7.65
N VAL A 227 -15.80 3.18 8.10
CA VAL A 227 -15.82 4.57 7.66
C VAL A 227 -15.33 5.44 8.80
N VAL A 228 -14.23 6.15 8.56
CA VAL A 228 -13.62 7.06 9.53
C VAL A 228 -13.90 8.50 9.15
N ALA A 229 -14.57 9.21 10.04
CA ALA A 229 -14.88 10.63 9.93
C ALA A 229 -14.11 11.46 10.97
N SER A 230 -14.21 12.78 10.87
CA SER A 230 -13.60 13.71 11.84
C SER A 230 -14.18 13.57 13.26
N ASN A 231 -15.42 13.10 13.35
CA ASN A 231 -16.21 13.00 14.56
C ASN A 231 -16.53 11.57 14.97
N GLY A 232 -15.90 10.54 14.39
CA GLY A 232 -16.17 9.17 14.76
C GLY A 232 -15.71 8.13 13.76
N VAL A 233 -15.98 6.89 14.12
CA VAL A 233 -15.80 5.69 13.31
C VAL A 233 -17.14 4.98 13.31
N GLN A 234 -17.57 4.51 12.16
CA GLN A 234 -18.75 3.68 12.02
C GLN A 234 -18.43 2.49 11.09
N LEU A 235 -19.29 1.48 11.14
CA LEU A 235 -19.31 0.39 10.18
C LEU A 235 -20.41 0.70 9.15
N ASP A 236 -20.05 0.76 7.87
CA ASP A 236 -21.03 0.84 6.78
C ASP A 236 -21.58 -0.56 6.47
N PHE A 237 -22.72 -0.63 5.79
CA PHE A 237 -23.37 -1.89 5.50
C PHE A 237 -22.52 -2.80 4.62
N LEU A 238 -22.44 -4.09 4.99
CA LEU A 238 -21.63 -5.07 4.26
C LEU A 238 -21.94 -5.13 2.75
N TYR A 239 -23.21 -5.03 2.34
CA TYR A 239 -23.59 -5.15 0.92
C TYR A 239 -22.95 -4.09 0.01
N LYS A 240 -22.43 -2.99 0.57
CA LYS A 240 -21.71 -1.96 -0.19
C LYS A 240 -20.23 -2.29 -0.40
N HIS A 241 -19.73 -3.30 0.31
CA HIS A 241 -18.34 -3.74 0.33
C HIS A 241 -18.26 -5.24 0.06
N ASP A 242 -19.32 -5.87 -0.45
CA ASP A 242 -19.44 -7.33 -0.50
C ASP A 242 -18.34 -7.96 -1.35
N LYS A 243 -18.09 -7.40 -2.54
CA LYS A 243 -17.04 -7.85 -3.45
C LYS A 243 -15.66 -7.61 -2.83
N GLU A 244 -15.38 -6.39 -2.39
CA GLU A 244 -14.04 -5.99 -2.01
C GLU A 244 -13.63 -6.46 -0.61
N TRP A 245 -14.58 -6.60 0.31
CA TRP A 245 -14.34 -7.21 1.61
C TRP A 245 -14.20 -8.73 1.47
N ALA A 246 -15.04 -9.38 0.68
CA ALA A 246 -15.03 -10.85 0.60
C ALA A 246 -13.77 -11.44 -0.02
N GLN A 247 -13.11 -10.73 -0.93
CA GLN A 247 -11.84 -11.20 -1.52
C GLN A 247 -10.70 -11.36 -0.49
N ASN A 248 -10.85 -10.76 0.70
CA ASN A 248 -9.87 -10.87 1.78
C ASN A 248 -10.06 -12.15 2.63
N PHE A 249 -11.12 -12.93 2.36
CA PHE A 249 -11.50 -14.14 3.10
C PHE A 249 -11.58 -15.34 2.15
N TYR A 250 -11.64 -16.54 2.72
CA TYR A 250 -11.76 -17.76 1.92
C TYR A 250 -13.03 -17.76 1.05
N ASP A 251 -14.15 -17.36 1.65
CA ASP A 251 -15.45 -17.25 1.01
C ASP A 251 -16.30 -16.10 1.62
N THR A 252 -17.46 -15.85 1.02
CA THR A 252 -18.38 -14.79 1.45
C THR A 252 -18.99 -15.05 2.84
N ALA A 253 -19.13 -16.30 3.26
CA ALA A 253 -19.65 -16.64 4.60
C ALA A 253 -18.62 -16.31 5.69
N GLN A 254 -17.33 -16.47 5.42
CA GLN A 254 -16.25 -16.02 6.31
C GLN A 254 -16.13 -14.50 6.34
N ALA A 255 -16.31 -13.84 5.20
CA ALA A 255 -16.33 -12.39 5.13
C ALA A 255 -17.47 -11.79 5.98
N GLN A 256 -18.68 -12.38 5.91
CA GLN A 256 -19.83 -12.03 6.75
C GLN A 256 -19.49 -12.21 8.25
N ARG A 257 -18.92 -13.36 8.63
CA ARG A 257 -18.49 -13.59 10.02
C ARG A 257 -17.47 -12.56 10.49
N GLY A 258 -16.48 -12.23 9.67
CA GLY A 258 -15.49 -11.19 9.98
C GLY A 258 -16.13 -9.82 10.17
N TYR A 259 -17.10 -9.47 9.33
CA TYR A 259 -17.91 -8.25 9.48
C TYR A 259 -18.68 -8.24 10.81
N GLU A 260 -19.37 -9.33 11.15
CA GLU A 260 -20.14 -9.46 12.40
C GLU A 260 -19.24 -9.37 13.65
N MET A 261 -18.03 -9.92 13.60
CA MET A 261 -17.05 -9.77 14.68
C MET A 261 -16.65 -8.31 14.87
N MET A 262 -16.49 -7.56 13.78
CA MET A 262 -16.18 -6.13 13.83
C MET A 262 -17.37 -5.32 14.35
N ASP A 263 -18.59 -5.64 13.91
CA ASP A 263 -19.85 -5.01 14.34
C ASP A 263 -20.06 -5.16 15.85
N LYS A 264 -19.86 -6.37 16.40
CA LYS A 264 -19.86 -6.60 17.86
C LYS A 264 -18.86 -5.74 18.62
N GLY A 265 -17.76 -5.35 17.98
CA GLY A 265 -16.80 -4.39 18.54
C GLY A 265 -17.41 -3.02 18.86
N PHE A 266 -18.52 -2.65 18.20
CA PHE A 266 -19.26 -1.41 18.42
C PHE A 266 -20.37 -1.51 19.50
N ASP A 267 -20.68 -2.70 20.02
CA ASP A 267 -21.61 -2.87 21.16
C ASP A 267 -21.17 -2.05 22.38
N LYS A 268 -19.85 -1.88 22.53
CA LYS A 268 -19.23 -1.00 23.50
C LYS A 268 -18.97 0.36 22.86
N LYS A 269 -19.61 1.40 23.41
CA LYS A 269 -19.43 2.78 22.96
C LYS A 269 -17.96 3.21 23.00
N LEU A 270 -17.44 3.59 21.84
CA LEU A 270 -16.13 4.23 21.70
C LEU A 270 -16.15 5.63 22.32
N LYS A 271 -15.10 5.96 23.07
CA LYS A 271 -14.90 7.27 23.70
C LYS A 271 -14.01 8.14 22.84
N PHE A 272 -14.33 9.43 22.79
CA PHE A 272 -13.52 10.41 22.08
C PHE A 272 -12.40 10.94 22.98
N MET A 273 -11.16 10.72 22.56
CA MET A 273 -10.02 11.43 23.14
C MET A 273 -10.18 12.94 22.93
N LYS A 274 -10.01 13.72 24.01
CA LYS A 274 -10.00 15.18 23.96
C LYS A 274 -8.63 15.65 23.49
N THR A 275 -8.49 15.83 22.18
CA THR A 275 -7.27 16.33 21.52
C THR A 275 -7.64 17.00 20.21
N ASP A 276 -6.82 17.99 19.81
CA ASP A 276 -6.93 18.67 18.52
C ASP A 276 -6.24 17.88 17.40
N ASN A 277 -5.37 16.92 17.74
CA ASN A 277 -4.77 16.02 16.76
C ASN A 277 -5.81 14.98 16.30
N LYS A 278 -6.33 15.15 15.09
CA LYS A 278 -7.32 14.26 14.48
C LYS A 278 -6.84 12.80 14.40
N TYR A 279 -5.56 12.56 14.14
CA TYR A 279 -5.01 11.21 14.01
C TYR A 279 -4.85 10.53 15.37
N ALA A 280 -4.36 11.24 16.39
CA ALA A 280 -4.28 10.71 17.75
C ALA A 280 -5.67 10.25 18.27
N LYS A 281 -6.71 11.03 17.93
CA LYS A 281 -8.10 10.69 18.24
C LYS A 281 -8.56 9.42 17.50
N GLN A 282 -8.22 9.28 16.22
CA GLN A 282 -8.60 8.13 15.40
C GLN A 282 -7.83 6.86 15.79
N GLU A 283 -6.53 6.98 16.09
CA GLU A 283 -5.70 5.91 16.63
C GLU A 283 -6.28 5.36 17.95
N ASP A 284 -6.67 6.25 18.87
CA ASP A 284 -7.29 5.85 20.14
C ASP A 284 -8.63 5.13 19.95
N MET A 285 -9.46 5.57 18.99
CA MET A 285 -10.70 4.87 18.65
C MET A 285 -10.43 3.48 18.08
N MET A 286 -9.41 3.31 17.21
CA MET A 286 -9.01 2.00 16.70
C MET A 286 -8.52 1.09 17.82
N LYS A 287 -7.72 1.62 18.76
CA LYS A 287 -7.27 0.87 19.94
C LYS A 287 -8.45 0.34 20.76
N GLN A 288 -9.43 1.20 21.07
CA GLN A 288 -10.64 0.79 21.78
C GLN A 288 -11.44 -0.28 21.01
N LEU A 289 -11.57 -0.13 19.68
CA LEU A 289 -12.27 -1.11 18.84
C LEU A 289 -11.56 -2.47 18.82
N ILE A 290 -10.23 -2.49 18.72
CA ILE A 290 -9.41 -3.70 18.85
C ILE A 290 -9.68 -4.40 20.18
N GLU A 291 -9.63 -3.66 21.30
CA GLU A 291 -9.90 -4.21 22.63
C GLU A 291 -11.33 -4.76 22.75
N ASN A 292 -12.31 -4.10 22.15
CA ASN A 292 -13.70 -4.55 22.14
C ASN A 292 -13.88 -5.85 21.34
N VAL A 293 -13.34 -5.92 20.13
CA VAL A 293 -13.39 -7.13 19.28
C VAL A 293 -12.69 -8.29 19.98
N ASP A 294 -11.51 -8.04 20.57
CA ASP A 294 -10.75 -9.08 21.26
C ASP A 294 -11.54 -9.71 22.43
N GLN A 295 -12.28 -8.88 23.17
CA GLN A 295 -13.09 -9.31 24.31
C GLN A 295 -14.44 -9.95 23.94
N SER A 296 -15.01 -9.63 22.77
CA SER A 296 -16.35 -10.06 22.35
C SER A 296 -16.45 -11.53 21.90
N ALA A 297 -15.30 -12.18 21.65
CA ALA A 297 -15.20 -13.53 21.11
C ALA A 297 -14.87 -14.61 22.16
N LYS A 298 -15.13 -14.32 23.45
CA LYS A 298 -15.08 -15.28 24.56
C LYS A 298 -16.48 -15.74 24.91
#